data_AF-A0A538F487-F1
#
_entry.id   AF-A0A538F487-F1
#
_cell.length_a   1.000
_cell.length_b   1.000
_cell.length_c   1.000
_cell.angle_alpha   90.00
_cell.angle_beta   90.00
_cell.angle_gamma   90.00
#
_symmetry.space_group_name_H-M   'P 1'
#
loop_
_entity.id
_entity.type
_entity.pdbx_description
1 polymer ?
#
loop_
_entity_poly.entity_id
_entity_poly.type
_entity_poly.pdbx_seq_one_letter_code
_entity_poly.pdbx_strand_id
1 'polypeptide(L)'
;MIIDETVVAAVSPHPAVERIELVGSRAEGRATRWSDWDFGVRARDFPAIAEALPGLLAPLEALVEQWDRLSEHQCWMLILRGPVKVDLIFAEEPHEKEPPWEPGPDTLGGIDDHFWDWMLWLRSKEAGGKDDVVAAELEKLSGHLLAPLGVEAPPASIAEGVSAYRKARDRAEQRFGVRVSRELESAVAPAL
;
A
#
# COMPACT_ATOMS: atom_id res chain seq x y z
N MET A 1 9.00 18.95 2.69
CA MET A 1 7.57 18.69 2.47
C MET A 1 6.99 18.20 3.77
N ILE A 2 5.90 18.82 4.24
CA ILE A 2 5.17 18.33 5.41
C ILE A 2 3.98 17.55 4.86
N ILE A 3 3.99 16.22 5.04
CA ILE A 3 3.12 15.30 4.29
C ILE A 3 1.65 15.54 4.62
N ASP A 4 1.32 15.77 5.89
CA ASP A 4 -0.04 16.07 6.34
C ASP A 4 -0.65 17.29 5.65
N GLU A 5 0.03 18.44 5.71
CA GLU A 5 -0.43 19.67 5.10
C GLU A 5 -0.58 19.52 3.59
N THR A 6 0.34 18.79 2.95
CA THR A 6 0.33 18.60 1.50
C THR A 6 -0.84 17.73 1.04
N VAL A 7 -1.08 16.59 1.72
CA VAL A 7 -2.20 15.69 1.39
C VAL A 7 -3.54 16.38 1.66
N VAL A 8 -3.68 17.06 2.80
CA VAL A 8 -4.89 17.79 3.15
C VAL A 8 -5.15 18.92 2.15
N ALA A 9 -4.13 19.70 1.78
CA ALA A 9 -4.26 20.79 0.81
C ALA A 9 -4.61 20.29 -0.61
N ALA A 10 -4.15 19.09 -0.99
CA ALA A 10 -4.47 18.48 -2.27
C ALA A 10 -5.93 17.99 -2.34
N VAL A 11 -6.42 17.34 -1.28
CA VAL A 11 -7.71 16.63 -1.30
C VAL A 11 -8.87 17.51 -0.82
N SER A 12 -8.67 18.31 0.24
CA SER A 12 -9.75 19.10 0.87
C SER A 12 -10.50 20.08 -0.03
N PRO A 13 -9.91 20.69 -1.09
CA PRO A 13 -10.65 21.62 -1.96
C PRO A 13 -11.67 20.94 -2.87
N HIS A 14 -11.61 19.61 -3.05
CA HIS A 14 -12.50 18.91 -3.97
C HIS A 14 -13.95 18.94 -3.43
N PRO A 15 -14.96 19.32 -4.24
CA PRO A 15 -16.34 19.53 -3.76
C PRO A 15 -17.00 18.26 -3.22
N ALA A 16 -16.52 17.09 -3.64
CA ALA A 16 -16.99 15.80 -3.12
C ALA A 16 -16.42 15.44 -1.75
N VAL A 17 -15.48 16.20 -1.20
CA VAL A 17 -14.91 15.97 0.13
C VAL A 17 -15.68 16.80 1.16
N GLU A 18 -16.22 16.13 2.19
CA GLU A 18 -16.80 16.81 3.36
C GLU A 18 -15.71 17.18 4.36
N ARG A 19 -14.82 16.24 4.64
CA ARG A 19 -13.72 16.39 5.60
C ARG A 19 -12.59 15.44 5.26
N ILE A 20 -11.37 15.88 5.52
CA ILE A 20 -10.18 15.03 5.58
C ILE A 20 -9.41 15.37 6.86
N GLU A 21 -8.92 14.35 7.57
CA GLU A 21 -8.12 14.54 8.78
C GLU A 21 -7.06 13.45 8.94
N LEU A 22 -5.92 13.82 9.53
CA LEU A 22 -4.91 12.85 9.94
C LEU A 22 -5.48 11.99 11.08
N VAL A 23 -5.36 10.67 10.94
CA VAL A 23 -5.79 9.68 11.93
C VAL A 23 -4.64 8.74 12.30
N GLY A 24 -4.93 7.75 13.14
CA GLY A 24 -3.97 6.71 13.49
C GLY A 24 -2.80 7.21 14.34
N SER A 25 -1.68 6.48 14.26
CA SER A 25 -0.56 6.63 15.20
C SER A 25 0.09 8.02 15.17
N ARG A 26 0.09 8.70 14.02
CA ARG A 26 0.65 10.05 13.86
C ARG A 26 -0.23 11.10 14.52
N ALA A 27 -1.55 11.02 14.34
CA ALA A 27 -2.51 11.90 15.00
C ALA A 27 -2.47 11.75 16.54
N GLU A 28 -2.25 10.53 17.02
CA GLU A 28 -2.21 10.22 18.45
C GLU A 28 -0.84 10.47 19.12
N GLY A 29 0.18 10.89 18.36
CA GLY A 29 1.53 11.11 18.89
C GLY A 29 2.27 9.83 19.30
N ARG A 30 1.84 8.66 18.80
CA ARG A 30 2.44 7.34 19.05
C ARG A 30 3.28 6.82 17.87
N ALA A 31 3.40 7.61 16.81
CA ALA A 31 4.11 7.22 15.60
C ALA A 31 5.60 7.00 15.83
N THR A 32 6.13 6.02 15.10
CA THR A 32 7.58 5.85 14.90
C THR A 32 7.98 6.45 13.57
N ARG A 33 9.28 6.46 13.25
CA ARG A 33 9.76 6.88 11.93
C ARG A 33 9.21 6.03 10.77
N TRP A 34 8.75 4.81 11.05
CA TRP A 34 8.23 3.87 10.06
C TRP A 34 6.71 3.89 9.95
N SER A 35 6.02 4.65 10.80
CA SER A 35 4.57 4.69 10.80
C SER A 35 4.03 5.34 9.52
N ASP A 36 2.97 4.76 9.01
CA ASP A 36 2.22 5.26 7.85
C ASP A 36 1.58 6.62 8.15
N TRP A 37 1.16 7.32 7.10
CA TRP A 37 0.33 8.51 7.21
C TRP A 37 -1.10 8.17 6.84
N ASP A 38 -1.94 7.96 7.85
CA ASP A 38 -3.34 7.60 7.66
C ASP A 38 -4.22 8.85 7.65
N PHE A 39 -5.07 9.01 6.64
CA PHE A 39 -6.07 10.08 6.59
C PHE A 39 -7.46 9.49 6.52
N GLY A 40 -8.33 9.90 7.45
CA GLY A 40 -9.76 9.63 7.35
C GLY A 40 -10.38 10.63 6.37
N VAL A 41 -11.05 10.13 5.33
CA VAL A 41 -11.75 10.96 4.34
C VAL A 41 -13.24 10.67 4.42
N ARG A 42 -14.02 11.73 4.67
CA ARG A 42 -15.48 11.69 4.56
C ARG A 42 -15.89 12.33 3.24
N ALA A 43 -16.50 11.53 2.37
CA ALA A 43 -16.95 11.96 1.06
C ALA A 43 -18.45 12.27 1.06
N ARG A 44 -18.84 13.35 0.37
CA ARG A 44 -20.23 13.63 0.00
C ARG A 44 -20.66 12.83 -1.23
N ASP A 45 -19.69 12.52 -2.09
CA ASP A 45 -19.84 11.78 -3.34
C ASP A 45 -18.57 10.95 -3.56
N PHE A 46 -18.57 9.71 -3.05
CA PHE A 46 -17.41 8.83 -3.14
C PHE A 46 -16.98 8.54 -4.59
N PRO A 47 -17.89 8.17 -5.52
CA PRO A 47 -17.52 7.96 -6.93
C PRO A 47 -16.77 9.16 -7.54
N ALA A 48 -17.23 10.38 -7.29
CA ALA A 48 -16.59 11.58 -7.84
C ALA A 48 -15.18 11.82 -7.28
N ILE A 49 -14.96 11.64 -5.96
CA ILE A 49 -13.61 11.78 -5.41
C ILE A 49 -12.70 10.62 -5.85
N ALA A 50 -13.21 9.39 -5.88
CA ALA A 50 -12.47 8.20 -6.30
C ALA A 50 -11.88 8.35 -7.72
N GLU A 51 -12.66 8.90 -8.66
CA GLU A 51 -12.17 9.22 -10.01
C GLU A 51 -11.13 10.35 -10.02
N ALA A 52 -11.27 11.33 -9.13
CA ALA A 52 -10.40 12.51 -9.07
C ALA A 52 -9.07 12.28 -8.33
N LEU A 53 -8.97 11.26 -7.47
CA LEU A 53 -7.80 11.04 -6.60
C LEU A 53 -6.45 11.10 -7.33
N PRO A 54 -6.24 10.41 -8.48
CA PRO A 54 -4.95 10.48 -9.19
C PRO A 54 -4.58 11.90 -9.63
N GLY A 55 -5.56 12.69 -10.07
CA GLY A 55 -5.33 14.07 -10.49
C GLY A 55 -5.04 15.01 -9.31
N LEU A 56 -5.71 14.80 -8.18
CA LEU A 56 -5.50 15.58 -6.96
C LEU A 56 -4.14 15.30 -6.33
N LEU A 57 -3.69 14.05 -6.36
CA LEU A 57 -2.47 13.59 -5.71
C LEU A 57 -1.24 13.65 -6.61
N ALA A 58 -1.40 13.93 -7.91
CA ALA A 58 -0.30 14.11 -8.86
C ALA A 58 0.87 15.00 -8.37
N PRO A 59 0.64 16.12 -7.63
CA PRO A 59 1.73 16.94 -7.09
C PRO A 59 2.63 16.24 -6.06
N LEU A 60 2.18 15.12 -5.47
CA LEU A 60 2.98 14.31 -4.55
C LEU A 60 4.00 13.43 -5.29
N GLU A 61 3.85 13.26 -6.61
CA GLU A 61 4.68 12.41 -7.45
C GLU A 61 4.89 11.01 -6.82
N ALA A 62 3.77 10.38 -6.44
CA ALA A 62 3.78 9.07 -5.82
C ALA A 62 4.34 8.02 -6.79
N LEU A 63 5.07 7.05 -6.25
CA LEU A 63 5.55 5.87 -6.97
C LEU A 63 4.46 4.82 -7.13
N VAL A 64 3.52 4.80 -6.19
CA VAL A 64 2.33 3.93 -6.18
C VAL A 64 1.12 4.76 -5.88
N GLU A 65 0.05 4.50 -6.60
CA GLU A 65 -1.31 4.92 -6.29
C GLU A 65 -2.27 3.77 -6.65
N GLN A 66 -2.90 3.14 -5.65
CA GLN A 66 -3.77 1.99 -5.87
C GLN A 66 -4.81 1.83 -4.77
N TRP A 67 -5.99 1.32 -5.09
CA TRP A 67 -6.92 0.81 -4.09
C TRP A 67 -6.35 -0.40 -3.35
N ASP A 68 -6.53 -0.43 -2.02
CA ASP A 68 -6.28 -1.60 -1.19
C ASP A 68 -7.35 -2.66 -1.45
N ARG A 69 -6.90 -3.82 -1.92
CA ARG A 69 -7.75 -4.96 -2.25
C ARG A 69 -8.26 -5.72 -1.02
N LEU A 70 -7.69 -5.49 0.16
CA LEU A 70 -7.92 -6.28 1.37
C LEU A 70 -8.40 -5.48 2.57
N SER A 71 -8.50 -4.15 2.44
CA SER A 71 -9.17 -3.30 3.42
C SER A 71 -10.68 -3.59 3.46
N GLU A 72 -11.28 -3.45 4.66
CA GLU A 72 -12.73 -3.58 4.88
C GLU A 72 -13.52 -2.37 4.37
N HIS A 73 -12.82 -1.26 4.15
CA HIS A 73 -13.34 -0.03 3.59
C HIS A 73 -12.52 0.37 2.37
N GLN A 74 -13.09 1.22 1.51
CA GLN A 74 -12.34 1.79 0.40
C GLN A 74 -11.12 2.55 0.96
N CYS A 75 -9.93 2.15 0.52
CA CYS A 75 -8.66 2.73 0.96
C CYS A 75 -7.77 2.96 -0.25
N TRP A 76 -7.38 4.22 -0.49
CA TRP A 76 -6.43 4.56 -1.54
C TRP A 76 -5.03 4.64 -0.95
N MET A 77 -4.17 3.71 -1.34
CA MET A 77 -2.80 3.59 -0.87
C MET A 77 -1.87 4.38 -1.79
N LEU A 78 -0.92 5.08 -1.20
CA LEU A 78 0.21 5.69 -1.90
C LEU A 78 1.53 5.31 -1.27
N ILE A 79 2.55 5.17 -2.12
CA ILE A 79 3.95 5.14 -1.71
C ILE A 79 4.65 6.32 -2.37
N LEU A 80 5.18 7.23 -1.57
CA LEU A 80 5.92 8.41 -2.07
C LEU A 80 7.39 8.06 -2.34
N ARG A 81 8.17 9.02 -2.85
CA ARG A 81 9.62 8.85 -2.91
C ARG A 81 10.22 8.85 -1.50
N GLY A 82 10.94 7.78 -1.18
CA GLY A 82 11.35 7.42 0.17
C GLY A 82 10.38 6.38 0.78
N PRO A 83 10.75 5.68 1.86
CA PRO A 83 9.92 4.62 2.46
C PRO A 83 8.73 5.21 3.23
N VAL A 84 7.83 5.89 2.52
CA VAL A 84 6.71 6.66 3.06
C VAL A 84 5.41 6.13 2.44
N LYS A 85 4.62 5.46 3.27
CA LYS A 85 3.26 5.02 2.96
C LYS A 85 2.25 6.04 3.43
N VAL A 86 1.23 6.30 2.61
CA VAL A 86 0.11 7.19 2.88
C VAL A 86 -1.18 6.46 2.52
N ASP A 87 -2.17 6.47 3.41
CA ASP A 87 -3.47 5.84 3.19
C ASP A 87 -4.59 6.87 3.29
N LEU A 88 -5.47 6.92 2.28
CA LEU A 88 -6.73 7.66 2.35
C LEU A 88 -7.87 6.67 2.61
N ILE A 89 -8.39 6.68 3.83
CA ILE A 89 -9.35 5.72 4.35
C ILE A 89 -10.76 6.33 4.31
N PHE A 90 -11.65 5.74 3.50
CA PHE A 90 -13.04 6.13 3.39
C PHE A 90 -13.91 5.22 4.27
N ALA A 91 -13.89 5.44 5.59
CA ALA A 91 -14.53 4.54 6.56
C ALA A 91 -16.06 4.36 6.39
N GLU A 92 -16.74 5.31 5.71
CA GLU A 92 -18.17 5.22 5.42
C GLU A 92 -18.48 4.43 4.14
N GLU A 93 -17.45 3.98 3.40
CA GLU A 93 -17.56 3.29 2.12
C GLU A 93 -17.06 1.84 2.27
N PRO A 94 -17.95 0.85 2.49
CA PRO A 94 -17.56 -0.54 2.63
C PRO A 94 -16.89 -1.09 1.37
N HIS A 95 -15.96 -2.00 1.56
CA HIS A 95 -15.27 -2.71 0.48
C HIS A 95 -15.29 -4.21 0.72
N GLU A 96 -15.68 -4.97 -0.31
CA GLU A 96 -15.57 -6.42 -0.28
C GLU A 96 -14.14 -6.82 -0.61
N LYS A 97 -13.48 -7.51 0.32
CA LYS A 97 -12.10 -7.98 0.12
C LYS A 97 -12.01 -8.83 -1.14
N GLU A 98 -11.11 -8.46 -2.03
CA GLU A 98 -10.94 -9.14 -3.29
C GLU A 98 -10.23 -10.50 -3.13
N PRO A 99 -10.41 -11.43 -4.08
CA PRO A 99 -9.66 -12.68 -4.08
C PRO A 99 -8.14 -12.44 -4.25
N PRO A 100 -7.32 -13.47 -3.96
CA PRO A 100 -5.89 -13.48 -4.30
C PRO A 100 -5.61 -12.95 -5.70
N TRP A 101 -4.46 -12.30 -5.88
CA TRP A 101 -4.03 -11.85 -7.20
C TRP A 101 -3.95 -13.00 -8.19
N GLU A 102 -4.39 -12.77 -9.42
CA GLU A 102 -4.12 -13.64 -10.56
C GLU A 102 -2.94 -13.05 -11.35
N PRO A 103 -1.74 -13.65 -11.32
CA PRO A 103 -0.60 -13.08 -12.02
C PRO A 103 -0.74 -13.18 -13.53
N GLY A 104 -0.50 -12.06 -14.20
CA GLY A 104 -0.54 -11.91 -15.65
C GLY A 104 0.21 -10.65 -16.09
N PRO A 105 0.35 -10.42 -17.41
CA PRO A 105 1.09 -9.27 -17.94
C PRO A 105 0.54 -7.93 -17.43
N ASP A 106 -0.78 -7.81 -17.25
CA ASP A 106 -1.44 -6.57 -16.85
C ASP A 106 -1.55 -6.40 -15.32
N THR A 107 -1.36 -7.47 -14.54
CA THR A 107 -1.51 -7.45 -13.07
C THR A 107 -0.19 -7.45 -12.32
N LEU A 108 0.92 -7.80 -12.98
CA LEU A 108 2.23 -7.84 -12.32
C LEU A 108 2.68 -6.49 -11.74
N GLY A 109 2.27 -5.37 -12.35
CA GLY A 109 2.52 -4.03 -11.80
C GLY A 109 1.85 -3.84 -10.45
N GLY A 110 0.52 -4.01 -10.39
CA GLY A 110 -0.24 -3.88 -9.13
C GLY A 110 0.14 -4.92 -8.06
N ILE A 111 0.64 -6.09 -8.46
CA ILE A 111 1.24 -7.05 -7.54
C ILE A 111 2.54 -6.51 -6.91
N ASP A 112 3.41 -5.85 -7.66
CA ASP A 112 4.63 -5.22 -7.13
C ASP A 112 4.27 -4.07 -6.20
N ASP A 113 3.35 -3.20 -6.63
CA ASP A 113 2.86 -2.07 -5.84
C ASP A 113 2.30 -2.52 -4.48
N HIS A 114 1.38 -3.49 -4.49
CA HIS A 114 0.79 -4.04 -3.27
C HIS A 114 1.82 -4.79 -2.41
N PHE A 115 2.78 -5.50 -3.02
CA PHE A 115 3.82 -6.19 -2.24
C PHE A 115 4.65 -5.19 -1.42
N TRP A 116 5.14 -4.12 -2.05
CA TRP A 116 6.00 -3.15 -1.36
C TRP A 116 5.24 -2.32 -0.33
N ASP A 117 3.97 -2.00 -0.59
CA ASP A 117 3.07 -1.38 0.39
C ASP A 117 2.97 -2.22 1.67
N TRP A 118 2.69 -3.51 1.50
CA TRP A 118 2.52 -4.44 2.61
C TRP A 118 3.82 -4.62 3.40
N MET A 119 4.98 -4.62 2.72
CA MET A 119 6.29 -4.69 3.39
C MET A 119 6.57 -3.47 4.28
N LEU A 120 6.25 -2.26 3.80
CA LEU A 120 6.39 -1.03 4.58
C LEU A 120 5.49 -1.06 5.82
N TRP A 121 4.23 -1.44 5.64
CA TRP A 121 3.28 -1.57 6.74
C TRP A 121 3.75 -2.59 7.78
N LEU A 122 4.20 -3.78 7.34
CA LEU A 122 4.77 -4.81 8.21
C LEU A 122 6.00 -4.30 8.97
N ARG A 123 6.88 -3.54 8.31
CA ARG A 123 8.04 -2.92 8.96
C ARG A 123 7.63 -1.98 10.09
N SER A 124 6.56 -1.20 9.90
CA SER A 124 6.00 -0.40 11.00
C SER A 124 5.49 -1.26 12.15
N LYS A 125 4.90 -2.42 11.88
CA LYS A 125 4.35 -3.31 12.93
C LYS A 125 5.46 -4.00 13.72
N GLU A 126 6.47 -4.51 13.02
CA GLU A 126 7.67 -5.10 13.62
C GLU A 126 8.38 -4.08 14.53
N ALA A 127 8.59 -2.85 14.05
CA ALA A 127 9.19 -1.79 14.86
C ALA A 127 8.35 -1.39 16.08
N GLY A 128 7.04 -1.65 16.04
CA GLY A 128 6.11 -1.48 17.16
C GLY A 128 5.99 -2.69 18.09
N GLY A 129 6.80 -3.74 17.89
CA GLY A 129 6.78 -4.97 18.70
C GLY A 129 5.50 -5.79 18.52
N LYS A 130 4.91 -5.78 17.32
CA LYS A 130 3.65 -6.49 16.98
C LYS A 130 3.92 -7.81 16.26
N ASP A 131 4.76 -8.66 16.84
CA ASP A 131 5.26 -9.88 16.19
C ASP A 131 4.14 -10.84 15.76
N ASP A 132 3.10 -11.02 16.59
CA ASP A 132 1.94 -11.86 16.24
C ASP A 132 1.17 -11.33 15.02
N VAL A 133 1.07 -10.00 14.89
CA VAL A 133 0.44 -9.36 13.72
C VAL A 133 1.30 -9.57 12.48
N VAL A 134 2.61 -9.42 12.62
CA VAL A 134 3.56 -9.65 11.52
C VAL A 134 3.46 -11.10 11.03
N ALA A 135 3.44 -12.08 11.92
CA ALA A 135 3.33 -13.49 11.56
C ALA A 135 2.03 -13.80 10.81
N ALA A 136 0.88 -13.34 11.35
CA ALA A 136 -0.42 -13.55 10.71
C ALA A 136 -0.52 -12.90 9.32
N GLU A 137 0.06 -11.72 9.16
CA GLU A 137 0.01 -10.99 7.90
C GLU A 137 1.01 -11.52 6.86
N LEU A 138 2.13 -12.14 7.28
CA LEU A 138 3.00 -12.90 6.37
C LEU A 138 2.31 -14.18 5.84
N GLU A 139 1.51 -14.85 6.67
CA GLU A 139 0.67 -15.98 6.23
C GLU A 139 -0.37 -15.52 5.20
N LYS A 140 -1.05 -14.40 5.47
CA LYS A 140 -2.03 -13.79 4.56
C LYS A 140 -1.39 -13.32 3.24
N LEU A 141 -0.25 -12.64 3.30
CA LEU A 141 0.56 -12.27 2.13
C LEU A 141 0.91 -13.49 1.29
N SER A 142 1.26 -14.59 1.93
CA SER A 142 1.55 -15.85 1.23
C SER A 142 0.35 -16.32 0.42
N GLY A 143 -0.85 -16.36 1.03
CA GLY A 143 -2.07 -16.80 0.34
C GLY A 143 -2.52 -15.86 -0.80
N HIS A 144 -2.37 -14.55 -0.61
CA HIS A 144 -2.93 -13.56 -1.54
C HIS A 144 -1.98 -13.14 -2.67
N LEU A 145 -0.67 -13.26 -2.48
CA LEU A 145 0.32 -12.68 -3.40
C LEU A 145 1.44 -13.67 -3.76
N LEU A 146 2.09 -14.29 -2.78
CA LEU A 146 3.29 -15.10 -3.04
C LEU A 146 2.96 -16.48 -3.63
N ALA A 147 1.97 -17.18 -3.09
CA ALA A 147 1.55 -18.49 -3.59
C ALA A 147 1.02 -18.42 -5.04
N PRO A 148 0.20 -17.41 -5.43
CA PRO A 148 -0.14 -17.20 -6.84
C PRO A 148 1.07 -17.01 -7.76
N LEU A 149 2.15 -16.39 -7.29
CA LEU A 149 3.41 -16.27 -8.03
C LEU A 149 4.29 -17.54 -7.99
N GLY A 150 3.83 -18.61 -7.35
CA GLY A 150 4.53 -19.89 -7.24
C GLY A 150 5.58 -19.93 -6.13
N VAL A 151 5.39 -19.20 -5.03
CA VAL A 151 6.14 -19.40 -3.78
C VAL A 151 5.42 -20.47 -2.95
N GLU A 152 6.14 -21.54 -2.60
CA GLU A 152 5.51 -22.73 -2.00
C GLU A 152 5.26 -22.61 -0.49
N ALA A 153 6.05 -21.82 0.22
CA ALA A 153 5.99 -21.71 1.67
C ALA A 153 5.83 -20.24 2.11
N PRO A 154 5.01 -19.97 3.15
CA PRO A 154 4.95 -18.65 3.76
C PRO A 154 6.32 -18.23 4.31
N PRO A 155 6.73 -16.97 4.10
CA PRO A 155 7.96 -16.45 4.68
C PRO A 155 7.86 -16.32 6.21
N ALA A 156 8.94 -16.62 6.94
CA ALA A 156 8.99 -16.48 8.40
C ALA A 156 9.40 -15.07 8.85
N SER A 157 9.79 -14.19 7.91
CA SER A 157 10.18 -12.81 8.19
C SER A 157 9.99 -11.90 6.97
N ILE A 158 10.02 -10.58 7.19
CA ILE A 158 10.01 -9.57 6.11
C ILE A 158 11.16 -9.82 5.12
N ALA A 159 12.38 -10.08 5.62
CA ALA A 159 13.56 -10.31 4.78
C ALA A 159 13.40 -11.56 3.88
N GLU A 160 12.82 -12.63 4.42
CA GLU A 160 12.48 -13.82 3.63
C GLU A 160 11.39 -13.53 2.60
N GLY A 161 10.36 -12.77 2.98
CA GLY A 161 9.29 -12.33 2.07
C GLY A 161 9.83 -11.56 0.88
N VAL A 162 10.70 -10.56 1.10
CA VAL A 162 11.37 -9.79 0.05
C VAL A 162 12.22 -10.68 -0.86
N SER A 163 13.00 -11.60 -0.27
CA SER A 163 13.84 -12.54 -1.05
C SER A 163 13.00 -13.48 -1.92
N ALA A 164 11.91 -14.03 -1.37
CA ALA A 164 11.00 -14.91 -2.09
C ALA A 164 10.28 -14.17 -3.22
N TYR A 165 9.76 -12.98 -2.93
CA TYR A 165 9.05 -12.14 -3.89
C TYR A 165 9.92 -11.77 -5.08
N ARG A 166 11.14 -11.26 -4.86
CA ARG A 166 12.06 -10.88 -5.94
C ARG A 166 12.27 -12.03 -6.94
N LYS A 167 12.55 -13.23 -6.43
CA LYS A 167 12.73 -14.43 -7.25
C LYS A 167 11.43 -14.81 -7.99
N ALA A 168 10.28 -14.66 -7.35
CA ALA A 168 8.99 -15.00 -7.93
C ALA A 168 8.59 -14.01 -9.04
N ARG A 169 8.75 -12.70 -8.80
CA ARG A 169 8.56 -11.64 -9.80
C ARG A 169 9.46 -11.85 -11.01
N ASP A 170 10.76 -12.12 -10.81
CA ASP A 170 11.69 -12.34 -11.93
C ASP A 170 11.29 -13.53 -12.81
N ARG A 171 10.77 -14.62 -12.21
CA ARG A 171 10.20 -15.76 -12.96
C ARG A 171 8.92 -15.38 -13.70
N ALA A 172 8.04 -14.61 -13.05
CA ALA A 172 6.78 -14.17 -13.64
C ALA A 172 7.01 -13.22 -14.83
N GLU A 173 7.94 -12.28 -14.71
CA GLU A 173 8.39 -11.41 -15.81
C GLU A 173 8.87 -12.22 -17.02
N GLN A 174 9.69 -13.25 -16.78
CA GLN A 174 10.13 -14.15 -17.85
C GLN A 174 8.96 -14.92 -18.47
N ARG A 175 8.05 -15.43 -17.63
CA ARG A 175 6.87 -16.20 -18.07
C ARG A 175 5.93 -15.36 -18.93
N PHE A 176 5.71 -14.10 -18.57
CA PHE A 176 4.76 -13.22 -19.25
C PHE A 176 5.39 -12.29 -20.30
N GLY A 177 6.72 -12.26 -20.40
CA GLY A 177 7.43 -11.41 -21.35
C GLY A 177 7.32 -9.91 -21.04
N VAL A 178 7.12 -9.55 -19.77
CA VAL A 178 6.99 -8.16 -19.30
C VAL A 178 8.12 -7.81 -18.33
N ARG A 179 8.29 -6.52 -18.05
CA ARG A 179 9.20 -6.01 -17.02
C ARG A 179 8.46 -5.02 -16.14
N VAL A 180 8.45 -5.29 -14.84
CA VAL A 180 7.99 -4.34 -13.83
C VAL A 180 9.13 -3.34 -13.55
N SER A 181 8.79 -2.09 -13.27
CA SER A 181 9.80 -1.11 -12.87
C SER A 181 10.55 -1.56 -11.61
N ARG A 182 11.78 -1.10 -11.42
CA ARG A 182 12.54 -1.29 -10.18
C ARG A 182 12.63 -0.01 -9.35
N GLU A 183 11.97 1.06 -9.78
CA GLU A 183 12.00 2.36 -9.10
C GLU A 183 11.44 2.26 -7.68
N LEU A 184 10.26 1.65 -7.54
CA LEU A 184 9.61 1.43 -6.24
C LEU A 184 10.48 0.61 -5.29
N GLU A 185 10.93 -0.56 -5.75
CA GLU A 185 11.85 -1.41 -4.99
C GLU A 185 13.10 -0.63 -4.54
N SER A 186 13.70 0.15 -5.43
CA SER A 186 14.92 0.92 -5.12
C SER A 186 14.67 2.00 -4.07
N ALA A 187 13.46 2.58 -4.04
CA ALA A 187 13.07 3.59 -3.07
C ALA A 187 12.74 2.99 -1.69
N VAL A 188 12.18 1.77 -1.65
CA VAL A 188 11.61 1.16 -0.44
C VAL A 188 12.55 0.16 0.23
N ALA A 189 13.19 -0.72 -0.55
CA ALA A 189 13.96 -1.84 0.00
C ALA A 189 15.08 -1.44 1.00
N PRO A 190 15.77 -0.29 0.90
CA PRO A 190 16.76 0.11 1.90
C PRO A 190 16.20 0.34 3.32
N ALA A 191 14.88 0.44 3.48
CA ALA A 191 14.21 0.65 4.77
C ALA A 191 13.76 -0.64 5.47
N LEU A 192 13.79 -1.76 4.75
CA LEU A 192 13.37 -3.09 5.19
C LEU A 192 14.57 -3.88 5.70
#